data_AF-A0AA43QJX9-F1
#
_entry.id   AF-A0AA43QJX9-F1
#
_cell.length_a   1.000
_cell.length_b   1.000
_cell.length_c   1.000
_cell.angle_alpha   90.00
_cell.angle_beta   90.00
_cell.angle_gamma   90.00
#
_symmetry.space_group_name_H-M   'P 1'
#
loop_
_entity.id
_entity.type
_entity.pdbx_description
1 polymer ?
#
loop_
_entity_poly.entity_id
_entity_poly.type
_entity_poly.pdbx_seq_one_letter_code
_entity_poly.pdbx_strand_id
1 'polypeptide(L)'
;MAEHSKYGKTFSSSLFSTDRWWTVEVDNIKAMLATNFEDWGLGDQISDLETLEVHVARLLKAIPRDGSTVDLQDLFFRLTMDSATDLLFGESVGALGAGGISERNVRFAAAFTAAQAKAIDASRQIWPTSWCFDRAFYKNVELINEFVDYFVRKAIRHRAADDEKAGNDEPQRFIFAYELAKRTTDVIHIRSELLNILLAGRDTTAGLLSHTLFTLARRPDVWSKLRAEISILGNEKPSYQQLRDFKYLHMVLNESLRLYPVVAVNGREALRDTVLPLGGGEDGKSPLFIAKGETVIYTIMGVHRSKEIYGDDAEEFKPERWETLVPHWEYLPFNGGPRICIGQQYALTEASYTIVRLLQSFESIEARDETPWTEQLTLTLAIDQGTKVAMQPV
;
A
#
# COMPACT_ATOMS: atom_id res chain seq x y z
N MET A 1 -22.23 -27.06 -1.15
CA MET A 1 -20.82 -27.46 -0.96
C MET A 1 -20.03 -27.56 -2.27
N ALA A 2 -20.39 -28.44 -3.23
CA ALA A 2 -19.59 -28.69 -4.44
C ALA A 2 -19.38 -27.49 -5.38
N GLU A 3 -20.35 -26.57 -5.46
CA GLU A 3 -20.21 -25.35 -6.28
C GLU A 3 -19.25 -24.32 -5.65
N HIS A 4 -19.17 -24.30 -4.32
CA HIS A 4 -18.36 -23.34 -3.55
C HIS A 4 -16.94 -23.84 -3.25
N SER A 5 -16.72 -25.16 -3.24
CA SER A 5 -15.40 -25.78 -2.99
C SER A 5 -14.35 -25.43 -4.04
N LYS A 6 -14.75 -24.96 -5.23
CA LYS A 6 -13.82 -24.48 -6.27
C LYS A 6 -13.14 -23.15 -5.92
N TYR A 7 -13.64 -22.43 -4.91
CA TYR A 7 -13.12 -21.14 -4.45
C TYR A 7 -12.24 -21.25 -3.18
N GLY A 8 -11.98 -22.48 -2.70
CA GLY A 8 -11.13 -22.77 -1.53
C GLY A 8 -11.78 -23.67 -0.47
N LYS A 9 -11.14 -23.80 0.72
CA LYS A 9 -11.67 -24.63 1.82
C LYS A 9 -13.00 -24.05 2.31
N THR A 10 -14.07 -24.74 1.94
CA THR A 10 -15.43 -24.32 2.22
C THR A 10 -15.99 -25.13 3.38
N PHE A 11 -16.34 -24.47 4.48
CA PHE A 11 -17.04 -25.10 5.59
C PHE A 11 -18.46 -24.56 5.69
N SER A 12 -19.39 -25.41 6.13
CA SER A 12 -20.78 -25.00 6.36
C SER A 12 -21.07 -24.77 7.82
N SER A 13 -21.85 -23.72 8.12
CA SER A 13 -22.49 -23.57 9.42
C SER A 13 -23.98 -23.29 9.23
N SER A 14 -24.83 -23.96 10.00
CA SER A 14 -26.27 -23.69 9.96
C SER A 14 -26.61 -22.75 11.10
N LEU A 15 -27.11 -21.56 10.79
CA LEU A 15 -27.56 -20.59 11.79
C LEU A 15 -28.97 -20.12 11.41
N PHE A 16 -29.92 -20.28 12.33
CA PHE A 16 -31.36 -20.05 12.12
C PHE A 16 -31.92 -20.83 10.92
N SER A 17 -31.65 -22.14 10.86
CA SER A 17 -32.22 -23.06 9.87
C SER A 17 -31.82 -22.79 8.42
N THR A 18 -30.82 -21.93 8.21
CA THR A 18 -30.24 -21.65 6.88
C THR A 18 -28.80 -22.14 6.87
N ASP A 19 -28.49 -23.01 5.91
CA ASP A 19 -27.13 -23.50 5.70
C ASP A 19 -26.28 -22.40 5.07
N ARG A 20 -25.16 -22.08 5.73
CA ARG A 20 -24.18 -21.07 5.30
C ARG A 20 -22.95 -21.77 4.82
N TRP A 21 -22.25 -21.19 3.84
CA TRP A 21 -21.01 -21.71 3.31
C TRP A 21 -19.95 -20.61 3.42
N TRP A 22 -18.88 -20.89 4.15
CA TRP A 22 -17.74 -20.01 4.34
C TRP A 22 -16.58 -20.60 3.56
N THR A 23 -16.15 -19.91 2.51
CA THR A 23 -14.97 -20.31 1.77
C THR A 23 -13.80 -19.48 2.22
N VAL A 24 -12.88 -20.14 2.93
CA VAL A 24 -11.64 -19.55 3.39
C VAL A 24 -10.53 -20.32 2.72
N GLU A 25 -9.78 -19.66 1.84
CA GLU A 25 -8.54 -20.24 1.36
C GLU A 25 -7.51 -20.15 2.50
N VAL A 26 -7.54 -21.15 3.38
CA VAL A 26 -6.71 -21.17 4.60
C VAL A 26 -5.24 -20.98 4.25
N ASP A 27 -4.81 -21.44 3.07
CA ASP A 27 -3.43 -21.32 2.64
C ASP A 27 -3.09 -19.89 2.14
N ASN A 28 -4.07 -19.12 1.64
CA ASN A 28 -3.90 -17.67 1.37
C ASN A 28 -3.92 -16.84 2.66
N ILE A 29 -4.78 -17.22 3.61
CA ILE A 29 -4.75 -16.62 4.95
C ILE A 29 -3.44 -16.98 5.65
N LYS A 30 -2.94 -18.20 5.52
CA LYS A 30 -1.63 -18.60 6.07
C LYS A 30 -0.46 -17.94 5.36
N ALA A 31 -0.55 -17.62 4.07
CA ALA A 31 0.41 -16.81 3.34
C ALA A 31 0.45 -15.38 3.90
N MET A 32 -0.70 -14.69 3.96
CA MET A 32 -0.84 -13.38 4.60
C MET A 32 -0.43 -13.41 6.08
N LEU A 33 -0.78 -14.49 6.78
CA LEU A 33 -0.49 -14.73 8.19
C LEU A 33 0.79 -15.56 8.41
N ALA A 34 1.66 -15.71 7.41
CA ALA A 34 2.92 -16.42 7.58
C ALA A 34 3.81 -15.55 8.45
N THR A 35 4.14 -16.02 9.66
CA THR A 35 5.02 -15.30 10.59
C THR A 35 6.37 -14.91 10.01
N ASN A 36 6.75 -15.52 8.90
CA ASN A 36 7.92 -15.20 8.11
C ASN A 36 7.47 -14.95 6.66
N PHE A 37 7.04 -13.73 6.35
CA PHE A 37 7.11 -13.27 4.96
C PHE A 37 8.61 -13.21 4.64
N GLU A 38 9.13 -14.19 3.91
CA GLU A 38 10.55 -14.20 3.55
C GLU A 38 10.81 -13.05 2.58
N ASP A 39 11.93 -12.34 2.74
CA ASP A 39 12.38 -11.35 1.77
C ASP A 39 12.92 -12.09 0.54
N TRP A 40 12.08 -12.22 -0.49
CA TRP A 40 12.41 -12.90 -1.75
C TRP A 40 13.27 -12.03 -2.69
N GLY A 41 14.20 -11.25 -2.12
CA GLY A 41 15.05 -10.30 -2.86
C GLY A 41 14.37 -8.94 -3.13
N LEU A 42 13.26 -8.64 -2.45
CA LEU A 42 12.58 -7.34 -2.53
C LEU A 42 13.46 -6.23 -1.95
N GLY A 43 14.29 -6.53 -0.95
CA GLY A 43 15.26 -5.58 -0.39
C GLY A 43 16.22 -4.98 -1.43
N ASP A 44 16.69 -5.77 -2.39
CA ASP A 44 17.63 -5.30 -3.42
C ASP A 44 16.96 -4.38 -4.45
N GLN A 45 15.63 -4.43 -4.57
CA GLN A 45 14.85 -3.59 -5.48
C GLN A 45 14.60 -2.19 -4.96
N ILE A 46 14.88 -1.92 -3.69
CA ILE A 46 14.68 -0.60 -3.09
C ILE A 46 15.50 0.46 -3.85
N SER A 47 16.64 0.09 -4.42
CA SER A 47 17.52 1.00 -5.18
C SER A 47 17.25 1.08 -6.69
N ASP A 48 16.30 0.33 -7.26
CA ASP A 48 15.97 0.42 -8.70
C ASP A 48 15.12 1.65 -9.01
N LEU A 49 15.79 2.81 -9.00
CA LEU A 49 15.18 4.10 -9.32
C LEU A 49 14.95 4.28 -10.83
N GLU A 50 15.59 3.47 -11.67
CA GLU A 50 15.43 3.57 -13.13
C GLU A 50 14.06 3.07 -13.57
N THR A 51 13.65 1.90 -13.06
CA THR A 51 12.29 1.38 -13.27
C THR A 51 11.25 2.37 -12.73
N LEU A 52 11.47 2.90 -11.53
CA LEU A 52 10.54 3.84 -10.90
C LEU A 52 10.39 5.14 -11.71
N GLU A 53 11.48 5.69 -12.24
CA GLU A 53 11.46 6.90 -13.05
C GLU A 53 10.60 6.76 -14.32
N VAL A 54 10.52 5.56 -14.91
CA VAL A 54 9.64 5.34 -16.07
C VAL A 54 8.18 5.65 -15.71
N HIS A 55 7.74 5.20 -14.53
CA HIS A 55 6.36 5.40 -14.07
C HIS A 55 6.15 6.83 -13.56
N VAL A 56 7.11 7.40 -12.83
CA VAL A 56 7.03 8.79 -12.36
C VAL A 56 7.06 9.78 -13.53
N ALA A 57 7.85 9.54 -14.57
CA ALA A 57 7.83 10.37 -15.78
C ALA A 57 6.48 10.33 -16.50
N ARG A 58 5.73 9.21 -16.43
CA ARG A 58 4.35 9.12 -16.95
C ARG A 58 3.39 9.89 -16.06
N LEU A 59 3.53 9.81 -14.73
CA LEU A 59 2.76 10.63 -13.79
C LEU A 59 2.94 12.12 -14.10
N LEU A 60 4.18 12.59 -14.25
CA LEU A 60 4.48 14.00 -14.53
C LEU A 60 3.85 14.49 -15.85
N LYS A 61 3.68 13.60 -16.84
CA LYS A 61 3.00 13.91 -18.10
C LYS A 61 1.47 13.93 -17.96
N ALA A 62 0.93 13.15 -17.03
CA ALA A 62 -0.51 13.09 -16.77
C ALA A 62 -1.03 14.31 -15.99
N ILE A 63 -0.15 14.99 -15.25
CA ILE A 63 -0.48 16.23 -14.52
C ILE A 63 -0.57 17.42 -15.50
N PRO A 64 -1.71 18.13 -15.57
CA PRO A 64 -1.84 19.31 -16.41
C PRO A 64 -0.88 20.43 -16.04
N ARG A 65 -0.39 21.17 -17.04
CA ARG A 65 0.54 22.30 -16.87
C ARG A 65 -0.11 23.67 -17.11
N ASP A 66 -1.40 23.70 -17.40
CA ASP A 66 -2.19 24.90 -17.71
C ASP A 66 -2.89 25.50 -16.48
N GLY A 67 -2.61 24.97 -15.28
CA GLY A 67 -3.27 25.38 -14.04
C GLY A 67 -4.69 24.85 -13.86
N SER A 68 -5.12 23.90 -14.69
CA SER A 68 -6.38 23.18 -14.48
C SER A 68 -6.32 22.27 -13.24
N THR A 69 -7.50 21.97 -12.69
CA THR A 69 -7.61 21.12 -11.51
C THR A 69 -7.40 19.66 -11.87
N VAL A 70 -6.56 18.98 -11.10
CA VAL A 70 -6.30 17.54 -11.17
C VAL A 70 -6.51 16.91 -9.80
N ASP A 71 -7.03 15.67 -9.78
CA ASP A 71 -7.04 14.86 -8.57
C ASP A 71 -5.76 14.00 -8.52
N LEU A 72 -4.81 14.40 -7.68
CA LEU A 72 -3.57 13.65 -7.52
C LEU A 72 -3.78 12.27 -6.88
N GLN A 73 -4.84 12.09 -6.08
CA GLN A 73 -5.11 10.81 -5.43
C GLN A 73 -5.35 9.73 -6.50
N ASP A 74 -6.25 9.98 -7.45
CA ASP A 74 -6.49 9.07 -8.59
C ASP A 74 -5.21 8.77 -9.38
N LEU A 75 -4.39 9.79 -9.65
CA LEU A 75 -3.11 9.59 -10.34
C LEU A 75 -2.11 8.76 -9.52
N PHE A 76 -2.06 8.91 -8.20
CA PHE A 76 -1.20 8.10 -7.35
C PHE A 76 -1.64 6.63 -7.29
N PHE A 77 -2.95 6.35 -7.23
CA PHE A 77 -3.46 4.98 -7.31
C PHE A 77 -3.17 4.30 -8.66
N ARG A 78 -3.05 5.09 -9.74
CA ARG A 78 -2.63 4.61 -11.06
C ARG A 78 -1.11 4.42 -11.14
N LEU A 79 -0.34 5.35 -10.58
CA LEU A 79 1.12 5.24 -10.47
C LEU A 79 1.52 3.97 -9.75
N THR A 80 0.99 3.74 -8.54
CA THR A 80 1.38 2.60 -7.72
C THR A 80 0.85 1.28 -8.25
N MET A 81 -0.25 1.30 -9.03
CA MET A 81 -0.66 0.13 -9.81
C MET A 81 0.39 -0.18 -10.89
N ASP A 82 0.88 0.82 -11.61
CA ASP A 82 1.86 0.63 -12.68
C ASP A 82 3.22 0.17 -12.15
N SER A 83 3.72 0.76 -11.07
CA SER A 83 4.99 0.37 -10.45
C SER A 83 4.91 -1.01 -9.80
N ALA A 84 3.84 -1.32 -9.05
CA ALA A 84 3.68 -2.61 -8.41
C ALA A 84 3.51 -3.75 -9.43
N THR A 85 2.75 -3.54 -10.50
CA THR A 85 2.59 -4.56 -11.55
C THR A 85 3.88 -4.79 -12.34
N ASP A 86 4.67 -3.75 -12.57
CA ASP A 86 5.99 -3.89 -13.19
C ASP A 86 6.97 -4.66 -12.28
N LEU A 87 7.01 -4.35 -10.99
CA LEU A 87 7.82 -5.11 -10.01
C LEU A 87 7.41 -6.58 -9.94
N LEU A 88 6.10 -6.84 -9.91
CA LEU A 88 5.56 -8.18 -9.67
C LEU A 88 5.61 -9.08 -10.89
N PHE A 89 5.26 -8.53 -12.05
CA PHE A 89 5.03 -9.27 -13.29
C PHE A 89 6.09 -8.98 -14.37
N GLY A 90 6.95 -7.97 -14.16
CA GLY A 90 7.88 -7.44 -15.15
C GLY A 90 7.22 -6.56 -16.21
N GLU A 91 5.92 -6.31 -16.08
CA GLU A 91 5.10 -5.59 -17.05
C GLU A 91 4.09 -4.69 -16.32
N SER A 92 4.15 -3.40 -16.61
CA SER A 92 3.19 -2.40 -16.13
C SER A 92 1.84 -2.53 -16.85
N VAL A 93 0.74 -2.36 -16.11
CA VAL A 93 -0.60 -2.33 -16.71
C VAL A 93 -0.88 -1.06 -17.51
N GLY A 94 -0.13 0.02 -17.29
CA GLY A 94 -0.27 1.28 -18.02
C GLY A 94 -1.47 2.12 -17.59
N ALA A 95 -1.90 2.04 -16.33
CA ALA A 95 -3.02 2.77 -15.75
C ALA A 95 -2.89 4.30 -15.90
N LEU A 96 -1.68 4.84 -16.02
CA LEU A 96 -1.42 6.28 -16.23
C LEU A 96 -1.67 6.78 -17.68
N GLY A 97 -2.10 5.95 -18.64
CA GLY A 97 -2.61 6.46 -19.92
C GLY A 97 -1.60 6.70 -21.04
N ALA A 98 -0.29 6.53 -20.80
CA ALA A 98 0.76 7.07 -21.67
C ALA A 98 1.27 6.16 -22.82
N GLY A 99 0.57 5.09 -23.16
CA GLY A 99 0.93 4.21 -24.29
C GLY A 99 -0.15 3.16 -24.53
N GLY A 100 -0.34 2.73 -25.78
CA GLY A 100 -1.44 1.85 -26.23
C GLY A 100 -1.79 0.77 -25.21
N ILE A 101 -2.80 1.05 -24.38
CA ILE A 101 -3.14 0.18 -23.26
C ILE A 101 -3.90 -1.00 -23.84
N SER A 102 -3.39 -2.21 -23.60
CA SER A 102 -4.14 -3.42 -23.90
C SER A 102 -5.48 -3.38 -23.17
N GLU A 103 -6.58 -3.66 -23.87
CA GLU A 103 -7.92 -3.76 -23.28
C GLU A 103 -7.92 -4.67 -22.03
N ARG A 104 -7.08 -5.72 -22.06
CA ARG A 104 -6.83 -6.63 -20.93
C ARG A 104 -6.38 -5.90 -19.67
N ASN A 105 -5.44 -4.96 -19.79
CA ASN A 105 -4.86 -4.26 -18.65
C ASN A 105 -5.85 -3.26 -18.03
N VAL A 106 -6.59 -2.53 -18.87
CA VAL A 106 -7.68 -1.64 -18.41
C VAL A 106 -8.72 -2.43 -17.64
N ARG A 107 -9.14 -3.57 -18.19
CA ARG A 107 -10.13 -4.45 -17.56
C ARG A 107 -9.62 -5.03 -16.24
N PHE A 108 -8.35 -5.41 -16.16
CA PHE A 108 -7.73 -5.86 -14.92
C PHE A 108 -7.75 -4.78 -13.83
N ALA A 109 -7.24 -3.57 -14.13
CA ALA A 109 -7.18 -2.49 -13.14
C ALA A 109 -8.57 -2.08 -12.63
N ALA A 110 -9.56 -2.02 -13.53
CA ALA A 110 -10.95 -1.76 -13.18
C ALA A 110 -11.58 -2.88 -12.33
N ALA A 111 -11.37 -4.14 -12.74
CA ALA A 111 -11.86 -5.30 -12.00
C ALA A 111 -11.24 -5.39 -10.59
N PHE A 112 -9.93 -5.14 -10.47
CA PHE A 112 -9.20 -5.12 -9.21
C PHE A 112 -9.81 -4.09 -8.25
N THR A 113 -9.96 -2.84 -8.70
CA THR A 113 -10.54 -1.76 -7.89
C THR A 113 -11.97 -2.08 -7.46
N ALA A 114 -12.81 -2.58 -8.38
CA ALA A 114 -14.20 -2.90 -8.08
C ALA A 114 -14.35 -4.10 -7.13
N ALA A 115 -13.57 -5.16 -7.33
CA ALA A 115 -13.59 -6.33 -6.44
C ALA A 115 -13.10 -5.96 -5.03
N GLN A 116 -12.03 -5.18 -4.93
CA GLN A 116 -11.48 -4.72 -3.67
C GLN A 116 -12.49 -3.86 -2.89
N ALA A 117 -13.07 -2.83 -3.52
CA ALA A 117 -14.08 -1.99 -2.88
C ALA A 117 -15.24 -2.82 -2.32
N LYS A 118 -15.77 -3.76 -3.12
CA LYS A 118 -16.85 -4.66 -2.69
C LYS A 118 -16.42 -5.57 -1.52
N ALA A 119 -15.20 -6.12 -1.55
CA ALA A 119 -14.68 -6.97 -0.49
C ALA A 119 -14.53 -6.20 0.84
N ILE A 120 -14.04 -4.97 0.76
CA ILE A 120 -13.91 -4.10 1.92
C ILE A 120 -15.29 -3.74 2.48
N ASP A 121 -16.22 -3.28 1.64
CA ASP A 121 -17.59 -2.94 2.06
C ASP A 121 -18.28 -4.13 2.73
N ALA A 122 -18.13 -5.33 2.15
CA ALA A 122 -18.66 -6.55 2.74
C ALA A 122 -18.05 -6.87 4.11
N SER A 123 -16.77 -6.59 4.33
CA SER A 123 -16.10 -6.81 5.62
C SER A 123 -16.57 -5.87 6.74
N ARG A 124 -17.16 -4.72 6.38
CA ARG A 124 -17.69 -3.72 7.33
C ARG A 124 -19.17 -3.85 7.62
N GLN A 125 -19.91 -4.54 6.77
CA GLN A 125 -21.33 -4.68 6.94
C GLN A 125 -21.64 -5.61 8.11
N ILE A 126 -22.31 -5.06 9.12
CA ILE A 126 -22.96 -5.87 10.15
C ILE A 126 -24.12 -6.60 9.47
N TRP A 127 -24.22 -7.89 9.79
CA TRP A 127 -25.31 -8.82 9.49
C TRP A 127 -26.68 -8.16 9.15
N PRO A 128 -27.40 -8.54 8.06
CA PRO A 128 -27.19 -9.66 7.11
C PRO A 128 -26.78 -9.23 5.68
N THR A 129 -26.42 -7.96 5.44
CA THR A 129 -26.13 -7.46 4.07
C THR A 129 -24.75 -7.86 3.54
N SER A 130 -23.84 -8.33 4.41
CA SER A 130 -22.50 -8.84 4.06
C SER A 130 -22.51 -10.09 3.15
N TRP A 131 -23.69 -10.64 2.87
CA TRP A 131 -23.92 -11.81 2.01
C TRP A 131 -23.98 -11.53 0.50
N CYS A 132 -23.94 -10.28 0.05
CA CYS A 132 -24.19 -9.96 -1.34
C CYS A 132 -22.90 -9.73 -2.15
N PHE A 133 -22.00 -10.74 -2.20
CA PHE A 133 -21.10 -10.85 -3.35
C PHE A 133 -21.96 -11.22 -4.56
N ASP A 134 -22.18 -10.24 -5.43
CA ASP A 134 -22.99 -10.41 -6.62
C ASP A 134 -22.19 -11.09 -7.75
N ARG A 135 -22.88 -11.40 -8.86
CA ARG A 135 -22.21 -11.98 -10.04
C ARG A 135 -21.12 -11.07 -10.61
N ALA A 136 -21.21 -9.76 -10.42
CA ALA A 136 -20.20 -8.82 -10.90
C ALA A 136 -18.90 -8.96 -10.09
N PHE A 137 -18.99 -9.14 -8.77
CA PHE A 137 -17.83 -9.44 -7.93
C PHE A 137 -17.10 -10.70 -8.40
N TYR A 138 -17.80 -11.83 -8.55
CA TYR A 138 -17.16 -13.08 -8.98
C TYR A 138 -16.58 -12.98 -10.39
N LYS A 139 -17.22 -12.24 -11.30
CA LYS A 139 -16.68 -11.95 -12.63
C LYS A 139 -15.38 -11.14 -12.55
N ASN A 140 -15.32 -10.15 -11.65
CA ASN A 140 -14.09 -9.38 -11.43
C ASN A 140 -12.98 -10.27 -10.87
N VAL A 141 -13.28 -11.14 -9.91
CA VAL A 141 -12.33 -12.12 -9.36
C VAL A 141 -11.80 -13.06 -10.45
N GLU A 142 -12.66 -13.55 -11.35
CA GLU A 142 -12.26 -14.38 -12.48
C GLU A 142 -11.30 -13.65 -13.42
N LEU A 143 -11.60 -12.38 -13.76
CA LEU A 143 -10.73 -11.55 -14.60
C LEU A 143 -9.36 -11.29 -13.95
N ILE A 144 -9.35 -11.03 -12.65
CA ILE A 144 -8.12 -10.84 -11.85
C ILE A 144 -7.29 -12.13 -11.87
N ASN A 145 -7.92 -13.27 -11.58
CA ASN A 145 -7.23 -14.56 -11.56
C ASN A 145 -6.70 -14.94 -12.94
N GLU A 146 -7.48 -14.75 -14.01
CA GLU A 146 -7.03 -15.01 -15.38
C GLU A 146 -5.81 -14.15 -15.75
N PHE A 147 -5.86 -12.87 -15.36
CA PHE A 147 -4.75 -11.95 -15.61
C PHE A 147 -3.47 -12.39 -14.90
N VAL A 148 -3.53 -12.73 -13.61
CA VAL A 148 -2.36 -13.14 -12.83
C VAL A 148 -1.88 -14.54 -13.23
N ASP A 149 -2.79 -15.48 -13.50
CA ASP A 149 -2.46 -16.85 -13.92
C ASP A 149 -1.62 -16.87 -15.20
N TYR A 150 -1.82 -15.91 -16.12
CA TYR A 150 -0.95 -15.74 -17.28
C TYR A 150 0.51 -15.51 -16.88
N PHE A 151 0.76 -14.60 -15.93
CA PHE A 151 2.12 -14.30 -15.46
C PHE A 151 2.69 -15.44 -14.62
N VAL A 152 1.87 -16.12 -13.82
CA VAL A 152 2.28 -17.33 -13.09
C VAL A 152 2.75 -18.41 -14.06
N ARG A 153 1.99 -18.68 -15.13
CA ARG A 153 2.38 -19.65 -16.17
C ARG A 153 3.65 -19.20 -16.91
N LYS A 154 3.80 -17.89 -17.17
CA LYS A 154 5.02 -17.33 -17.76
C LYS A 154 6.24 -17.56 -16.86
N ALA A 155 6.10 -17.32 -15.56
CA ALA A 155 7.16 -17.53 -14.57
C ALA A 155 7.56 -19.01 -14.43
N ILE A 156 6.59 -19.92 -14.36
CA ILE A 156 6.87 -21.36 -14.28
C ILE A 156 7.59 -21.85 -15.54
N ARG A 157 7.18 -21.38 -16.73
CA ARG A 157 7.88 -21.71 -17.99
C ARG A 157 9.29 -21.14 -18.03
N HIS A 158 9.49 -19.92 -17.52
CA HIS A 158 10.80 -19.29 -17.45
C HIS A 158 11.76 -20.13 -16.61
N ARG A 159 11.34 -20.53 -15.40
CA ARG A 159 12.09 -21.42 -14.53
C ARG A 159 12.47 -22.74 -15.22
N ALA A 160 11.51 -23.38 -15.90
CA ALA A 160 11.80 -24.63 -16.63
C ALA A 160 12.86 -24.45 -17.74
N ALA A 161 12.85 -23.30 -18.43
CA ALA A 161 13.84 -22.99 -19.46
C ALA A 161 15.21 -22.59 -18.89
N ASP A 162 15.25 -21.96 -17.72
CA ASP A 162 16.49 -21.63 -17.01
C ASP A 162 17.17 -22.89 -16.45
N ASP A 163 16.38 -23.84 -15.92
CA ASP A 163 16.87 -25.15 -15.46
C ASP A 163 17.53 -25.93 -16.62
N GLU A 164 17.08 -25.72 -17.87
CA GLU A 164 17.68 -26.31 -19.09
C GLU A 164 18.96 -25.58 -19.59
N LYS A 165 19.17 -24.32 -19.20
CA LYS A 165 20.26 -23.46 -19.68
C LYS A 165 21.34 -23.15 -18.63
N ALA A 166 21.40 -23.92 -17.54
CA ALA A 166 22.33 -23.71 -16.43
C ALA A 166 23.77 -23.42 -16.91
N GLY A 167 24.17 -22.13 -16.90
CA GLY A 167 25.51 -21.71 -17.34
C GLY A 167 25.70 -20.26 -17.82
N ASN A 168 24.65 -19.45 -18.02
CA ASN A 168 24.81 -18.03 -18.38
C ASN A 168 24.39 -17.10 -17.23
N ASP A 169 25.38 -16.68 -16.43
CA ASP A 169 25.27 -15.64 -15.40
C ASP A 169 25.29 -14.24 -16.02
N GLU A 170 24.26 -13.88 -16.80
CA GLU A 170 23.96 -12.47 -17.04
C GLU A 170 22.95 -11.99 -16.00
N PRO A 171 23.16 -10.82 -15.37
CA PRO A 171 22.21 -10.28 -14.39
C PRO A 171 20.88 -9.96 -15.09
N GLN A 172 19.87 -10.80 -14.84
CA GLN A 172 18.52 -10.58 -15.35
C GLN A 172 17.78 -9.57 -14.47
N ARG A 173 16.88 -8.78 -15.10
CA ARG A 173 15.97 -7.87 -14.39
C ARG A 173 15.17 -8.67 -13.35
N PHE A 174 15.10 -8.17 -12.13
CA PHE A 174 14.30 -8.78 -11.07
C PHE A 174 12.81 -8.73 -11.43
N ILE A 175 12.14 -9.88 -11.33
CA ILE A 175 10.69 -10.01 -11.47
C ILE A 175 10.23 -10.93 -10.36
N PHE A 176 9.38 -10.42 -9.47
CA PHE A 176 8.99 -11.14 -8.26
C PHE A 176 8.32 -12.49 -8.56
N ALA A 177 7.47 -12.56 -9.60
CA ALA A 177 6.86 -13.82 -10.03
C ALA A 177 7.90 -14.89 -10.39
N TYR A 178 9.06 -14.52 -10.93
CA TYR A 178 10.13 -15.46 -11.28
C TYR A 178 10.83 -15.97 -10.02
N GLU A 179 11.09 -15.10 -9.04
CA GLU A 179 11.65 -15.50 -7.75
C GLU A 179 10.75 -16.47 -6.98
N LEU A 180 9.43 -16.25 -7.00
CA LEU A 180 8.47 -17.20 -6.44
C LEU A 180 8.50 -18.55 -7.17
N ALA A 181 8.54 -18.53 -8.50
CA ALA A 181 8.54 -19.74 -9.33
C ALA A 181 9.80 -20.58 -9.14
N LYS A 182 10.95 -20.00 -8.75
CA LYS A 182 12.15 -20.75 -8.37
C LYS A 182 11.92 -21.68 -7.19
N ARG A 183 10.99 -21.34 -6.29
CA ARG A 183 10.79 -22.06 -5.01
C ARG A 183 9.56 -22.96 -5.00
N THR A 184 8.51 -22.62 -5.73
CA THR A 184 7.30 -23.43 -5.84
C THR A 184 6.75 -23.42 -7.26
N THR A 185 6.01 -24.45 -7.64
CA THR A 185 5.24 -24.51 -8.90
C THR A 185 3.72 -24.51 -8.64
N ASP A 186 3.30 -24.37 -7.38
CA ASP A 186 1.90 -24.25 -7.01
C ASP A 186 1.34 -22.92 -7.52
N VAL A 187 0.52 -23.01 -8.57
CA VAL A 187 -0.08 -21.85 -9.24
C VAL A 187 -0.94 -21.02 -8.28
N ILE A 188 -1.67 -21.66 -7.37
CA ILE A 188 -2.56 -20.97 -6.43
C ILE A 188 -1.72 -20.21 -5.42
N HIS A 189 -0.65 -20.81 -4.92
CA HIS A 189 0.28 -20.17 -4.00
C HIS A 189 0.92 -18.93 -4.63
N ILE A 190 1.54 -19.07 -5.81
CA ILE A 190 2.23 -17.96 -6.49
C ILE A 190 1.25 -16.82 -6.79
N ARG A 191 0.06 -17.13 -7.32
CA ARG A 191 -0.98 -16.13 -7.59
C ARG A 191 -1.35 -15.36 -6.32
N SER A 192 -1.52 -16.06 -5.21
CA SER A 192 -2.00 -15.47 -3.97
C SER A 192 -0.94 -14.55 -3.36
N GLU A 193 0.34 -14.94 -3.41
CA GLU A 193 1.44 -14.06 -2.99
C GLU A 193 1.56 -12.82 -3.88
N LEU A 194 1.44 -12.97 -5.20
CA LEU A 194 1.45 -11.85 -6.14
C LEU A 194 0.31 -10.86 -5.85
N LEU A 195 -0.91 -11.36 -5.61
CA LEU A 195 -2.05 -10.51 -5.29
C LEU A 195 -1.91 -9.84 -3.92
N ASN A 196 -1.36 -10.54 -2.93
CA ASN A 196 -1.12 -9.99 -1.59
C ASN A 196 -0.15 -8.80 -1.64
N ILE A 197 0.97 -8.94 -2.36
CA ILE A 197 1.94 -7.85 -2.48
C ILE A 197 1.41 -6.73 -3.36
N LEU A 198 0.66 -7.04 -4.43
CA LEU A 198 0.02 -6.01 -5.25
C LEU A 198 -0.91 -5.13 -4.40
N LEU A 199 -1.75 -5.76 -3.59
CA LEU A 199 -2.64 -5.09 -2.66
C LEU A 199 -1.85 -4.23 -1.64
N ALA A 200 -0.80 -4.81 -1.06
CA ALA A 200 0.03 -4.13 -0.06
C ALA A 200 0.83 -2.95 -0.63
N GLY A 201 1.37 -3.05 -1.84
CA GLY A 201 2.22 -2.03 -2.46
C GLY A 201 1.45 -0.92 -3.17
N ARG A 202 0.24 -1.21 -3.69
CA ARG A 202 -0.54 -0.22 -4.45
C ARG A 202 -1.19 0.84 -3.55
N ASP A 203 -2.13 0.42 -2.72
CA ASP A 203 -3.04 1.34 -2.04
C ASP A 203 -2.34 2.09 -0.90
N THR A 204 -1.26 1.51 -0.35
CA THR A 204 -0.57 2.07 0.81
C THR A 204 0.30 3.27 0.43
N THR A 205 1.18 3.11 -0.56
CA THR A 205 2.02 4.21 -1.06
C THR A 205 1.17 5.30 -1.71
N ALA A 206 0.09 4.92 -2.41
CA ALA A 206 -0.84 5.90 -2.99
C ALA A 206 -1.49 6.75 -1.90
N GLY A 207 -1.92 6.14 -0.79
CA GLY A 207 -2.45 6.87 0.37
C GLY A 207 -1.41 7.83 0.96
N LEU A 208 -0.17 7.37 1.19
CA LEU A 208 0.92 8.22 1.71
C LEU A 208 1.16 9.44 0.82
N LEU A 209 1.29 9.24 -0.49
CA LEU A 209 1.46 10.33 -1.46
C LEU A 209 0.28 11.29 -1.42
N SER A 210 -0.95 10.75 -1.42
CA SER A 210 -2.18 11.56 -1.42
C SER A 210 -2.28 12.46 -0.19
N HIS A 211 -2.07 11.92 1.02
CA HIS A 211 -2.10 12.68 2.28
C HIS A 211 -1.00 13.73 2.35
N THR A 212 0.20 13.37 1.88
CA THR A 212 1.35 14.27 1.88
C THR A 212 1.09 15.45 0.96
N LEU A 213 0.70 15.23 -0.29
CA LEU A 213 0.46 16.31 -1.25
C LEU A 213 -0.80 17.12 -0.91
N PHE A 214 -1.84 16.49 -0.35
CA PHE A 214 -3.00 17.21 0.19
C PHE A 214 -2.60 18.21 1.27
N THR A 215 -1.68 17.82 2.15
CA THR A 215 -1.18 18.68 3.22
C THR A 215 -0.27 19.77 2.67
N LEU A 216 0.65 19.43 1.76
CA LEU A 216 1.57 20.39 1.15
C LEU A 216 0.84 21.47 0.33
N ALA A 217 -0.27 21.13 -0.34
CA ALA A 217 -1.13 22.09 -1.02
C ALA A 217 -1.72 23.17 -0.08
N ARG A 218 -1.79 22.88 1.22
CA ARG A 218 -2.30 23.77 2.28
C ARG A 218 -1.18 24.33 3.16
N ARG A 219 0.07 23.95 2.89
CA ARG A 219 1.27 24.37 3.65
C ARG A 219 2.38 24.85 2.71
N PRO A 220 2.21 26.04 2.09
CA PRO A 220 3.22 26.62 1.22
C PRO A 220 4.58 26.78 1.91
N ASP A 221 4.59 27.02 3.23
CA ASP A 221 5.80 27.11 4.04
C ASP A 221 6.59 25.79 4.07
N VAL A 222 5.91 24.64 4.19
CA VAL A 222 6.54 23.32 4.15
C VAL A 222 6.99 22.98 2.73
N TRP A 223 6.18 23.29 1.72
CA TRP A 223 6.55 23.11 0.31
C TRP A 223 7.83 23.88 -0.03
N SER A 224 7.93 25.16 0.34
CA SER A 224 9.12 25.97 0.11
C SER A 224 10.36 25.42 0.82
N LYS A 225 10.24 24.92 2.06
CA LYS A 225 11.35 24.28 2.76
C LYS A 225 11.83 23.00 2.07
N LEU A 226 10.91 22.14 1.61
CA LEU A 226 11.27 20.96 0.82
C LEU A 226 12.00 21.33 -0.48
N ARG A 227 11.49 22.33 -1.21
CA ARG A 227 12.16 22.83 -2.42
C ARG A 227 13.58 23.31 -2.14
N ALA A 228 13.77 24.01 -1.02
CA ALA A 228 15.09 24.50 -0.61
C ALA A 228 16.06 23.36 -0.26
N GLU A 229 15.58 22.28 0.37
CA GLU A 229 16.40 21.09 0.65
C GLU A 229 16.84 20.41 -0.66
N ILE A 230 15.93 20.22 -1.60
CA ILE A 230 16.23 19.48 -2.84
C ILE A 230 16.89 20.35 -3.92
N SER A 231 17.04 21.66 -3.71
CA SER A 231 17.55 22.58 -4.74
C SER A 231 18.97 22.24 -5.20
N ILE A 232 19.74 21.54 -4.35
CA ILE A 232 21.09 21.05 -4.67
C ILE A 232 21.12 20.10 -5.87
N LEU A 233 19.99 19.46 -6.20
CA LEU A 233 19.89 18.54 -7.35
C LEU A 233 19.68 19.27 -8.68
N GLY A 234 19.17 20.50 -8.65
CA GLY A 234 18.63 21.15 -9.85
C GLY A 234 17.61 20.23 -10.56
N ASN A 235 17.91 19.89 -11.82
CA ASN A 235 17.07 19.01 -12.66
C ASN A 235 17.52 17.54 -12.68
N GLU A 236 18.60 17.20 -11.97
CA GLU A 236 19.13 15.84 -11.94
C GLU A 236 18.20 14.90 -11.15
N LYS A 237 18.07 13.66 -11.62
CA LYS A 237 17.27 12.64 -10.90
C LYS A 237 17.98 12.31 -9.59
N PRO A 238 17.27 12.22 -8.45
CA PRO A 238 17.91 11.88 -7.18
C PRO A 238 18.45 10.45 -7.22
N SER A 239 19.65 10.24 -6.70
CA SER A 239 20.17 8.91 -6.37
C SER A 239 19.54 8.37 -5.08
N TYR A 240 19.63 7.06 -4.87
CA TYR A 240 19.12 6.43 -3.65
C TYR A 240 19.77 7.00 -2.39
N GLN A 241 21.07 7.27 -2.42
CA GLN A 241 21.79 7.87 -1.29
C GLN A 241 21.28 9.29 -1.00
N GLN A 242 21.08 10.12 -2.02
CA GLN A 242 20.55 11.48 -1.83
C GLN A 242 19.14 11.46 -1.24
N LEU A 243 18.27 10.54 -1.69
CA LEU A 243 16.94 10.39 -1.10
C LEU A 243 17.00 10.11 0.41
N ARG A 244 17.95 9.27 0.85
CA ARG A 244 18.15 8.96 2.27
C ARG A 244 18.71 10.13 3.08
N ASP A 245 19.41 11.04 2.41
CA ASP A 245 20.09 12.17 3.06
C ASP A 245 19.17 13.41 3.18
N PHE A 246 18.02 13.43 2.50
CA PHE A 246 17.00 14.49 2.61
C PHE A 246 16.22 14.38 3.92
N LYS A 247 16.78 14.97 4.98
CA LYS A 247 16.25 14.94 6.34
C LYS A 247 14.86 15.54 6.43
N TYR A 248 14.64 16.72 5.84
CA TYR A 248 13.37 17.41 5.93
C TYR A 248 12.27 16.68 5.15
N LEU A 249 12.58 16.08 3.99
CA LEU A 249 11.69 15.14 3.31
C LEU A 249 11.25 13.99 4.21
N HIS A 250 12.19 13.36 4.92
CA HIS A 250 11.85 12.29 5.88
C HIS A 250 10.99 12.79 7.05
N MET A 251 11.23 14.01 7.55
CA MET A 251 10.38 14.62 8.58
C MET A 251 8.95 14.85 8.08
N VAL A 252 8.79 15.32 6.84
CA VAL A 252 7.48 15.50 6.20
C VAL A 252 6.75 14.18 6.02
N LEU A 253 7.44 13.14 5.52
CA LEU A 253 6.85 11.81 5.36
C LEU A 253 6.46 11.21 6.71
N ASN A 254 7.30 11.37 7.74
CA ASN A 254 6.99 10.89 9.08
C ASN A 254 5.79 11.60 9.69
N GLU A 255 5.71 12.92 9.53
CA GLU A 255 4.57 13.69 10.04
C GLU A 255 3.28 13.36 9.29
N SER A 256 3.36 13.10 7.99
CA SER A 256 2.25 12.61 7.17
C SER A 256 1.74 11.25 7.66
N LEU A 257 2.64 10.28 7.86
CA LEU A 257 2.29 8.96 8.38
C LEU A 257 1.81 8.98 9.83
N ARG A 258 2.24 9.97 10.63
CA ARG A 258 1.75 10.19 11.98
C ARG A 258 0.30 10.66 11.96
N LEU A 259 0.01 11.78 11.29
CA LEU A 259 -1.34 12.34 11.27
C LEU A 259 -2.32 11.50 10.45
N TYR A 260 -1.86 10.92 9.34
CA TYR A 260 -2.67 10.18 8.38
C TYR A 260 -2.07 8.78 8.18
N PRO A 261 -2.12 7.90 9.20
CA PRO A 261 -1.59 6.56 9.08
C PRO A 261 -2.38 5.78 8.03
N VAL A 262 -1.69 5.33 6.99
CA VAL A 262 -2.28 4.59 5.86
C VAL A 262 -3.12 3.40 6.34
N VAL A 263 -2.70 2.70 7.40
CA VAL A 263 -3.48 1.67 8.09
C VAL A 263 -3.77 2.13 9.52
N ALA A 264 -4.97 2.65 9.76
CA ALA A 264 -5.32 3.30 11.02
C ALA A 264 -5.58 2.35 12.20
N VAL A 265 -6.06 1.13 11.91
CA VAL A 265 -6.47 0.14 12.92
C VAL A 265 -5.89 -1.21 12.58
N ASN A 266 -5.37 -1.91 13.59
CA ASN A 266 -4.79 -3.24 13.45
C ASN A 266 -5.32 -4.17 14.55
N GLY A 267 -5.26 -5.48 14.31
CA GLY A 267 -5.70 -6.50 15.25
C GLY A 267 -4.71 -7.65 15.38
N ARG A 268 -4.71 -8.32 16.54
CA ARG A 268 -3.99 -9.57 16.81
C ARG A 268 -4.88 -10.52 17.59
N GLU A 269 -4.85 -11.81 17.26
CA GLU A 269 -5.49 -12.84 18.07
C GLU A 269 -4.46 -13.48 19.02
N ALA A 270 -4.83 -13.65 20.29
CA ALA A 270 -3.99 -14.30 21.27
C ALA A 270 -3.94 -15.82 21.04
N LEU A 271 -2.81 -16.33 20.56
CA LEU A 271 -2.64 -17.79 20.30
C LEU A 271 -2.54 -18.63 21.58
N ARG A 272 -2.32 -17.98 22.72
CA ARG A 272 -2.26 -18.54 24.07
C ARG A 272 -2.68 -17.48 25.08
N ASP A 273 -3.07 -17.92 26.26
CA ASP A 273 -3.28 -17.03 27.40
C ASP A 273 -2.04 -16.15 27.61
N THR A 274 -2.28 -14.85 27.71
CA THR A 274 -1.23 -13.84 27.82
C THR A 274 -1.71 -12.68 28.67
N VAL A 275 -0.80 -11.74 28.95
CA VAL A 275 -1.07 -10.54 29.73
C VAL A 275 -0.47 -9.35 29.01
N LEU A 276 -1.27 -8.30 28.79
CA LEU A 276 -0.75 -6.99 28.44
C LEU A 276 -0.27 -6.29 29.73
N PRO A 277 0.90 -5.63 29.72
CA PRO A 277 1.45 -5.01 30.92
C PRO A 277 0.58 -3.85 31.44
N LEU A 278 -0.21 -3.24 30.56
CA LEU A 278 -1.11 -2.11 30.82
C LEU A 278 -2.48 -2.38 30.15
N GLY A 279 -3.49 -1.61 30.54
CA GLY A 279 -4.86 -1.67 30.00
C GLY A 279 -5.90 -2.27 30.95
N GLY A 280 -5.50 -2.74 32.13
CA GLY A 280 -6.38 -3.24 33.19
C GLY A 280 -6.54 -2.28 34.36
N GLY A 281 -7.48 -2.57 35.26
CA GLY A 281 -7.81 -1.70 36.40
C GLY A 281 -8.61 -0.45 36.01
N GLU A 282 -9.08 0.31 37.00
CA GLU A 282 -9.91 1.51 36.76
C GLU A 282 -9.16 2.64 36.06
N ASP A 283 -7.84 2.72 36.26
CA ASP A 283 -6.95 3.74 35.69
C ASP A 283 -6.18 3.27 34.44
N GLY A 284 -6.40 2.02 33.99
CA GLY A 284 -5.72 1.42 32.85
C GLY A 284 -4.25 1.09 33.06
N LYS A 285 -3.71 1.21 34.28
CA LYS A 285 -2.28 0.99 34.57
C LYS A 285 -1.95 -0.40 35.09
N SER A 286 -2.95 -1.22 35.34
CA SER A 286 -2.75 -2.60 35.80
C SER A 286 -2.60 -3.56 34.62
N PRO A 287 -1.96 -4.73 34.81
CA PRO A 287 -1.91 -5.76 33.79
C PRO A 287 -3.30 -6.24 33.39
N LEU A 288 -3.50 -6.48 32.09
CA LEU A 288 -4.75 -6.99 31.53
C LEU A 288 -4.56 -8.42 31.02
N PHE A 289 -5.28 -9.37 31.61
CA PHE A 289 -5.31 -10.75 31.13
C PHE A 289 -6.06 -10.85 29.80
N ILE A 290 -5.47 -11.54 28.84
CA ILE A 290 -6.03 -11.83 27.52
C ILE A 290 -6.08 -13.34 27.35
N ALA A 291 -7.28 -13.91 27.29
CA ALA A 291 -7.48 -15.33 27.07
C ALA A 291 -7.09 -15.74 25.64
N LYS A 292 -6.68 -17.00 25.47
CA LYS A 292 -6.47 -17.59 24.15
C LYS A 292 -7.73 -17.43 23.27
N GLY A 293 -7.53 -17.00 22.03
CA GLY A 293 -8.60 -16.76 21.05
C GLY A 293 -9.19 -15.35 21.09
N GLU A 294 -8.86 -14.55 22.12
CA GLU A 294 -9.31 -13.16 22.17
C GLU A 294 -8.56 -12.29 21.15
N THR A 295 -9.30 -11.37 20.52
CA THR A 295 -8.75 -10.41 19.56
C THR A 295 -8.47 -9.08 20.26
N VAL A 296 -7.22 -8.63 20.18
CA VAL A 296 -6.77 -7.32 20.64
C VAL A 296 -6.69 -6.39 19.43
N ILE A 297 -7.49 -5.33 19.44
CA ILE A 297 -7.49 -4.28 18.42
C ILE A 297 -6.77 -3.05 18.99
N TYR A 298 -5.89 -2.44 18.19
CA TYR A 298 -5.22 -1.19 18.55
C TYR A 298 -5.33 -0.17 17.43
N THR A 299 -5.46 1.10 17.83
CA THR A 299 -5.62 2.25 16.92
C THR A 299 -4.31 3.00 16.78
N ILE A 300 -3.69 2.89 15.61
CA ILE A 300 -2.51 3.66 15.26
C ILE A 300 -2.86 5.14 15.16
N MET A 301 -4.02 5.46 14.56
CA MET A 301 -4.48 6.83 14.43
C MET A 301 -4.72 7.53 15.78
N GLY A 302 -5.25 6.79 16.76
CA GLY A 302 -5.44 7.31 18.12
C GLY A 302 -4.11 7.55 18.83
N VAL A 303 -3.20 6.57 18.79
CA VAL A 303 -1.86 6.70 19.42
C VAL A 303 -1.08 7.85 18.77
N HIS A 304 -1.04 7.91 17.44
CA HIS A 304 -0.29 8.93 16.70
C HIS A 304 -0.81 10.36 16.90
N ARG A 305 -2.04 10.54 17.38
CA ARG A 305 -2.65 11.85 17.68
C ARG A 305 -2.85 12.09 19.18
N SER A 306 -2.31 11.22 20.03
CA SER A 306 -2.42 11.36 21.48
C SER A 306 -1.68 12.61 21.97
N LYS A 307 -2.39 13.52 22.63
CA LYS A 307 -1.78 14.69 23.28
C LYS A 307 -0.86 14.32 24.45
N GLU A 308 -1.10 13.17 25.08
CA GLU A 308 -0.21 12.65 26.13
C GLU A 308 1.19 12.33 25.58
N ILE A 309 1.25 11.89 24.33
CA ILE A 309 2.49 11.48 23.66
C ILE A 309 3.11 12.64 22.88
N TYR A 310 2.29 13.37 22.11
CA TYR A 310 2.75 14.35 21.13
C TYR A 310 2.56 15.81 21.56
N GLY A 311 1.97 16.05 22.73
CA GLY A 311 1.71 17.39 23.26
C GLY A 311 0.43 18.04 22.72
N ASP A 312 0.21 19.31 23.08
CA ASP A 312 -1.02 20.02 22.72
C ASP A 312 -1.17 20.25 21.20
N ASP A 313 -0.05 20.31 20.48
CA ASP A 313 0.04 20.46 19.01
C ASP A 313 -0.01 19.10 18.26
N ALA A 314 -0.49 18.03 18.92
CA ALA A 314 -0.57 16.69 18.33
C ALA A 314 -1.39 16.61 17.04
N GLU A 315 -2.36 17.50 16.82
CA GLU A 315 -3.17 17.54 15.60
C GLU A 315 -2.56 18.42 14.49
N GLU A 316 -1.52 19.21 14.82
CA GLU A 316 -0.85 20.07 13.85
C GLU A 316 0.16 19.29 13.01
N PHE A 317 0.21 19.58 11.71
CA PHE A 317 1.24 19.04 10.82
C PHE A 317 2.55 19.82 11.02
N LYS A 318 3.48 19.28 11.80
CA LYS A 318 4.74 19.96 12.14
C LYS A 318 5.93 19.02 11.93
N PRO A 319 6.52 19.00 10.72
CA PRO A 319 7.70 18.18 10.42
C PRO A 319 8.86 18.39 11.41
N GLU A 320 9.06 19.60 11.89
CA GLU A 320 10.17 19.96 12.79
C GLU A 320 10.12 19.25 14.15
N ARG A 321 8.97 18.68 14.54
CA ARG A 321 8.86 17.80 15.72
C ARG A 321 9.89 16.67 15.68
N TRP A 322 10.15 16.15 14.50
CA TRP A 322 11.05 15.02 14.25
C TRP A 322 12.54 15.38 14.38
N GLU A 323 12.88 16.65 14.64
CA GLU A 323 14.25 17.05 15.02
C GLU A 323 14.64 16.55 16.41
N THR A 324 13.66 16.43 17.31
CA THR A 324 13.89 16.08 18.73
C THR A 324 13.11 14.85 19.18
N LEU A 325 12.00 14.54 18.52
CA LEU A 325 11.19 13.38 18.85
C LEU A 325 11.90 12.08 18.44
N VAL A 326 12.07 11.19 19.40
CA VAL A 326 12.56 9.82 19.19
C VAL A 326 11.49 8.85 19.71
N PRO A 327 10.49 8.48 18.90
CA PRO A 327 9.41 7.61 19.37
C PRO A 327 9.86 6.14 19.36
N HIS A 328 9.27 5.34 20.26
CA HIS A 328 9.43 3.89 20.30
C HIS A 328 8.17 3.22 19.75
N TRP A 329 7.32 2.66 20.62
CA TRP A 329 6.07 1.99 20.23
C TRP A 329 4.93 2.98 20.03
N GLU A 330 5.18 4.26 20.25
CA GLU A 330 4.25 5.36 20.03
C GLU A 330 4.10 5.73 18.55
N TYR A 331 5.07 5.34 17.71
CA TYR A 331 5.05 5.60 16.28
C TYR A 331 5.20 4.30 15.48
N LEU A 332 4.11 3.83 14.88
CA LEU A 332 3.99 2.53 14.24
C LEU A 332 3.46 2.61 12.80
N PRO A 333 3.98 3.51 11.93
CA PRO A 333 3.46 3.67 10.57
C PRO A 333 3.57 2.40 9.71
N PHE A 334 4.52 1.52 10.05
CA PHE A 334 4.77 0.24 9.39
C PHE A 334 4.64 -0.96 10.35
N ASN A 335 3.98 -0.76 11.51
CA ASN A 335 3.95 -1.70 12.64
C ASN A 335 5.36 -2.02 13.19
N GLY A 336 5.48 -3.11 13.98
CA GLY A 336 6.75 -3.57 14.54
C GLY A 336 6.73 -5.07 14.84
N GLY A 337 7.90 -5.60 15.22
CA GLY A 337 8.10 -7.03 15.49
C GLY A 337 8.15 -7.90 14.23
N PRO A 338 7.94 -9.22 14.34
CA PRO A 338 8.06 -10.16 13.21
C PRO A 338 7.09 -9.93 12.05
N ARG A 339 6.08 -9.07 12.24
CA ARG A 339 5.07 -8.72 11.24
C ARG A 339 5.16 -7.25 10.82
N ILE A 340 6.34 -6.67 10.95
CA ILE A 340 6.64 -5.35 10.40
C ILE A 340 6.47 -5.37 8.87
N CYS A 341 6.07 -4.24 8.28
CA CYS A 341 5.92 -4.13 6.84
C CYS A 341 7.25 -4.43 6.12
N ILE A 342 7.26 -5.49 5.33
CA ILE A 342 8.43 -5.88 4.52
C ILE A 342 8.75 -4.84 3.43
N GLY A 343 7.72 -4.15 2.93
CA GLY A 343 7.85 -3.13 1.89
C GLY A 343 8.16 -1.73 2.40
N GLN A 344 8.47 -1.54 3.69
CA GLN A 344 8.65 -0.22 4.30
C GLN A 344 9.63 0.67 3.53
N GLN A 345 10.83 0.15 3.25
CA GLN A 345 11.88 0.92 2.58
C GLN A 345 11.54 1.18 1.11
N TYR A 346 10.88 0.22 0.45
CA TYR A 346 10.40 0.38 -0.92
C TYR A 346 9.36 1.51 -1.00
N ALA A 347 8.33 1.48 -0.14
CA ALA A 347 7.27 2.50 -0.10
C ALA A 347 7.82 3.91 0.21
N LEU A 348 8.75 4.02 1.17
CA LEU A 348 9.39 5.30 1.50
C LEU A 348 10.26 5.81 0.34
N THR A 349 10.96 4.93 -0.36
CA THR A 349 11.78 5.32 -1.51
C THR A 349 10.91 5.76 -2.68
N GLU A 350 9.86 5.00 -2.97
CA GLU A 350 8.87 5.34 -4.02
C GLU A 350 8.21 6.69 -3.75
N ALA A 351 7.75 6.93 -2.52
CA ALA A 351 7.15 8.18 -2.12
C ALA A 351 8.15 9.34 -2.18
N SER A 352 9.36 9.15 -1.64
CA SER A 352 10.41 10.17 -1.63
C SER A 352 10.81 10.57 -3.05
N TYR A 353 11.08 9.58 -3.91
CA TYR A 353 11.44 9.82 -5.31
C TYR A 353 10.32 10.59 -6.02
N THR A 354 9.08 10.14 -5.90
CA THR A 354 7.92 10.79 -6.53
C THR A 354 7.77 12.24 -6.08
N ILE A 355 7.86 12.52 -4.77
CA ILE A 355 7.77 13.87 -4.23
C ILE A 355 8.91 14.76 -4.75
N VAL A 356 10.15 14.27 -4.75
CA VAL A 356 11.29 15.02 -5.28
C VAL A 356 11.08 15.36 -6.75
N ARG A 357 10.64 14.41 -7.58
CA ARG A 357 10.37 14.64 -9.01
C ARG A 357 9.21 15.62 -9.24
N LEU A 358 8.19 15.61 -8.40
CA LEU A 358 7.10 16.60 -8.42
C LEU A 358 7.62 18.00 -8.08
N LEU A 359 8.41 18.14 -7.01
CA LEU A 359 9.04 19.41 -6.63
C LEU A 359 9.97 19.93 -7.75
N GLN A 360 10.72 19.05 -8.44
CA GLN A 360 11.53 19.48 -9.58
C GLN A 360 10.70 19.97 -10.78
N SER A 361 9.49 19.44 -10.96
CA SER A 361 8.67 19.71 -12.14
C SER A 361 7.70 20.87 -11.97
N PHE A 362 7.32 21.20 -10.73
CA PHE A 362 6.30 22.18 -10.41
C PHE A 362 6.81 23.16 -9.35
N GLU A 363 6.70 24.46 -9.63
CA GLU A 363 7.11 25.54 -8.73
C GLU A 363 6.23 25.60 -7.48
N SER A 364 4.91 25.47 -7.66
CA SER A 364 3.93 25.55 -6.59
C SER A 364 2.78 24.56 -6.77
N ILE A 365 2.12 24.28 -5.66
CA ILE A 365 0.92 23.46 -5.56
C ILE A 365 -0.17 24.30 -4.89
N GLU A 366 -1.35 24.33 -5.47
CA GLU A 366 -2.50 25.11 -5.01
C GLU A 366 -3.66 24.17 -4.72
N ALA A 367 -4.21 24.20 -3.50
CA ALA A 367 -5.42 23.46 -3.17
C ALA A 367 -6.62 24.00 -3.97
N ARG A 368 -7.41 23.09 -4.56
CA ARG A 368 -8.61 23.43 -5.37
C ARG A 368 -9.91 22.96 -4.71
N ASP A 369 -9.83 22.65 -3.43
CA ASP A 369 -10.97 22.39 -2.57
C ASP A 369 -10.79 23.14 -1.24
N GLU A 370 -11.91 23.56 -0.65
CA GLU A 370 -11.95 24.22 0.67
C GLU A 370 -12.28 23.23 1.79
N THR A 371 -12.39 21.95 1.47
CA THR A 371 -12.87 20.95 2.42
C THR A 371 -11.79 20.58 3.43
N PRO A 372 -12.16 20.43 4.73
CA PRO A 372 -11.25 19.82 5.68
C PRO A 372 -10.93 18.38 5.25
N TRP A 373 -9.80 17.86 5.71
CA TRP A 373 -9.49 16.45 5.50
C TRP A 373 -10.58 15.59 6.13
N THR A 374 -11.17 14.70 5.33
CA THR A 374 -12.13 13.69 5.78
C THR A 374 -11.69 12.33 5.26
N GLU A 375 -11.72 11.34 6.14
CA GLU A 375 -11.34 9.98 5.81
C GLU A 375 -12.39 9.31 4.91
N GLN A 376 -11.90 8.69 3.85
CA GLN A 376 -12.58 7.56 3.23
C GLN A 376 -11.85 6.31 3.67
N LEU A 377 -12.49 5.55 4.55
CA LEU A 377 -11.97 4.27 4.97
C LEU A 377 -12.13 3.30 3.80
N THR A 378 -11.04 2.96 3.10
CA THR A 378 -10.97 1.86 2.12
C THR A 378 -10.15 0.73 2.75
N LEU A 379 -9.40 -0.09 2.00
CA LEU A 379 -8.42 -0.96 2.63
C LEU A 379 -7.45 -0.15 3.49
N THR A 380 -7.11 1.04 3.00
CA THR A 380 -6.28 2.06 3.65
C THR A 380 -7.13 3.31 3.95
N LEU A 381 -6.59 4.25 4.73
CA LEU A 381 -7.15 5.59 4.80
C LEU A 381 -6.86 6.34 3.49
N ALA A 382 -7.92 6.68 2.75
CA ALA A 382 -7.88 7.59 1.61
C ALA A 382 -8.57 8.92 1.98
N ILE A 383 -8.44 9.93 1.13
CA ILE A 383 -9.15 11.21 1.27
C ILE A 383 -10.47 11.10 0.52
N ASP A 384 -11.59 11.35 1.20
CA ASP A 384 -12.95 11.17 0.65
C ASP A 384 -13.21 12.01 -0.60
N GLN A 385 -12.69 13.23 -0.64
CA GLN A 385 -12.87 14.15 -1.76
C GLN A 385 -11.71 14.13 -2.77
N GLY A 386 -10.74 13.25 -2.57
CA GLY A 386 -9.49 13.21 -3.33
C GLY A 386 -8.52 14.36 -2.98
N THR A 387 -7.42 14.43 -3.73
CA THR A 387 -6.40 15.48 -3.58
C THR A 387 -6.50 16.44 -4.77
N LYS A 388 -7.52 17.29 -4.75
CA LYS A 388 -7.81 18.25 -5.83
C LYS A 388 -6.88 19.45 -5.74
N VAL A 389 -6.00 19.59 -6.73
CA VAL A 389 -5.00 20.67 -6.75
C VAL A 389 -4.79 21.22 -8.15
N ALA A 390 -4.13 22.36 -8.25
CA ALA A 390 -3.46 22.80 -9.47
C ALA A 390 -1.96 22.85 -9.23
N MET A 391 -1.19 22.36 -10.20
CA MET A 391 0.27 22.29 -10.14
C MET A 391 0.83 23.32 -11.14
N GLN A 392 1.55 24.33 -10.65
CA GLN A 392 2.16 25.34 -11.52
C GLN A 392 3.55 24.86 -11.95
N PRO A 393 3.83 24.72 -13.25
CA PRO A 393 5.14 24.25 -13.72
C PRO A 393 6.25 25.24 -13.36
N VAL A 394 7.48 24.73 -13.21
CA VAL A 394 8.72 25.55 -13.11
C VAL A 394 9.03 26.24 -14.43
#